data_AF-A0A819PMU4-F1
#
_entry.id   AF-A0A819PMU4-F1
#
_cell.length_a   1.000
_cell.length_b   1.000
_cell.length_c   1.000
_cell.angle_alpha   90.00
_cell.angle_beta   90.00
_cell.angle_gamma   90.00
#
_symmetry.space_group_name_H-M   'P 1'
#
loop_
_entity.id
_entity.type
_entity.pdbx_description
1 polymer ?
#
loop_
_entity_poly.entity_id
_entity_poly.type
_entity_poly.pdbx_seq_one_letter_code
_entity_poly.pdbx_strand_id
1 'polypeptide(L)'
;EILKNTKAFIEDGMHPTIIIRAIRKATALAIKKIKEIAVNIKSDDVKEHRALLEKCARTTLSSKLIARQRDFFSKMVVDAVLMLDELLPLNM
;
A
#
# COMPACT_ATOMS: atom_id res chain seq x y z
N GLU A 1 -16.54 0.76 -7.98
CA GLU A 1 -16.60 -0.63 -8.50
C GLU A 1 -17.38 -1.59 -7.62
N ILE A 2 -17.19 -1.66 -6.30
CA ILE A 2 -17.99 -2.56 -5.46
C ILE A 2 -19.49 -2.30 -5.63
N LEU A 3 -19.96 -1.06 -5.40
CA LEU A 3 -21.38 -0.71 -5.56
C LEU A 3 -21.92 -0.89 -6.99
N LYS A 4 -21.08 -0.63 -8.00
CA LYS A 4 -21.42 -0.80 -9.41
C LYS A 4 -21.70 -2.28 -9.73
N ASN A 5 -20.86 -3.19 -9.22
CA ASN A 5 -21.03 -4.63 -9.41
C ASN A 5 -22.17 -5.20 -8.56
N THR A 6 -22.43 -4.59 -7.40
CA THR A 6 -23.52 -4.99 -6.51
C THR A 6 -24.90 -4.62 -7.04
N LYS A 7 -24.99 -3.61 -7.93
CA LYS A 7 -26.25 -3.06 -8.42
C LYS A 7 -27.18 -4.13 -9.02
N ALA A 8 -26.66 -5.04 -9.84
CA ALA A 8 -27.45 -6.11 -10.47
C ALA A 8 -28.15 -7.01 -9.43
N PHE A 9 -27.47 -7.34 -8.33
CA PHE A 9 -28.06 -8.17 -7.27
C PHE A 9 -29.19 -7.47 -6.52
N ILE A 10 -29.13 -6.14 -6.41
CA ILE A 10 -30.22 -5.35 -5.81
C ILE A 10 -31.41 -5.31 -6.77
N GLU A 11 -31.16 -5.15 -8.06
CA GLU A 11 -32.20 -5.18 -9.11
C GLU A 11 -32.88 -6.56 -9.18
N ASP A 12 -32.15 -7.65 -8.93
CA ASP A 12 -32.67 -9.01 -8.80
C ASP A 12 -33.42 -9.27 -7.47
N GLY A 13 -33.55 -8.26 -6.60
CA GLY A 13 -34.32 -8.34 -5.36
C GLY A 13 -33.56 -8.86 -4.13
N MET A 14 -32.22 -8.92 -4.16
CA MET A 14 -31.43 -9.35 -3.01
C MET A 14 -31.44 -8.28 -1.90
N HIS A 15 -31.74 -8.70 -0.66
CA HIS A 15 -31.75 -7.78 0.48
C HIS A 15 -30.34 -7.19 0.75
N PRO A 16 -30.17 -5.86 0.85
CA PRO A 16 -28.86 -5.20 1.01
C PRO A 16 -28.02 -5.72 2.19
N THR A 17 -28.65 -6.11 3.29
CA THR A 17 -27.95 -6.71 4.45
C THR A 17 -27.18 -7.99 4.10
N ILE A 18 -27.68 -8.80 3.17
CA ILE A 18 -27.00 -10.02 2.70
C ILE A 18 -25.71 -9.65 1.98
N ILE A 19 -25.79 -8.67 1.08
CA ILE A 19 -24.65 -8.13 0.35
C ILE A 19 -23.60 -7.57 1.33
N ILE A 20 -24.00 -6.77 2.31
CA ILE A 20 -23.08 -6.19 3.31
C ILE A 20 -22.37 -7.30 4.08
N ARG A 21 -23.10 -8.33 4.53
CA ARG A 21 -22.53 -9.49 5.22
C ARG A 21 -21.55 -10.26 4.33
N ALA A 22 -21.88 -10.44 3.06
CA ALA A 22 -21.01 -11.11 2.10
C ALA A 22 -19.72 -10.32 1.86
N ILE A 23 -19.80 -9.00 1.68
CA ILE A 23 -18.62 -8.13 1.51
C ILE A 23 -17.73 -8.18 2.74
N ARG A 24 -18.28 -8.11 3.96
CA ARG A 24 -17.47 -8.22 5.20
C ARG A 24 -16.71 -9.55 5.26
N LYS A 25 -17.37 -10.66 4.91
CA LYS A 25 -16.75 -11.99 4.86
C LYS A 25 -15.66 -12.06 3.79
N ALA A 26 -15.93 -11.52 2.60
CA ALA A 26 -14.96 -11.45 1.51
C ALA A 26 -13.73 -10.62 1.90
N THR A 27 -13.91 -9.47 2.55
CA THR A 27 -12.81 -8.63 3.06
C THR A 27 -11.94 -9.39 4.05
N ALA A 28 -12.54 -10.14 4.99
CA ALA A 28 -11.79 -10.94 5.95
C ALA A 28 -10.93 -12.02 5.24
N LEU A 29 -11.48 -12.69 4.24
CA LEU A 29 -10.74 -13.66 3.43
C LEU A 29 -9.63 -13.01 2.59
N ALA A 30 -9.90 -11.84 2.01
CA ALA A 30 -8.91 -11.09 1.26
C ALA A 30 -7.72 -10.66 2.14
N ILE A 31 -7.99 -10.14 3.34
CA ILE A 31 -6.95 -9.78 4.31
C ILE A 31 -6.12 -11.01 4.70
N LYS A 32 -6.78 -12.14 4.97
CA LYS A 32 -6.08 -13.40 5.28
C LYS A 32 -5.17 -13.79 4.11
N LYS A 33 -5.68 -13.73 2.88
CA LYS A 33 -4.90 -14.10 1.70
C LYS A 33 -3.71 -13.19 1.47
N ILE A 34 -3.87 -11.88 1.65
CA ILE A 34 -2.77 -10.90 1.56
C ILE A 34 -1.67 -11.25 2.56
N LYS A 35 -2.02 -11.61 3.80
CA LYS A 35 -1.03 -12.02 4.81
C LYS A 35 -0.34 -13.35 4.45
N GLU A 36 -1.06 -14.30 3.87
CA GLU A 36 -0.49 -15.59 3.43
C GLU A 36 0.54 -15.42 2.30
N ILE A 37 0.32 -14.47 1.39
CA ILE A 37 1.22 -14.21 0.25
C ILE A 37 2.27 -13.12 0.53
N ALA A 38 2.26 -12.53 1.72
CA ALA A 38 3.17 -11.46 2.07
C ALA A 38 4.61 -12.00 2.14
N VAL A 39 5.48 -11.45 1.30
CA VAL A 39 6.92 -11.75 1.32
C VAL A 39 7.60 -10.76 2.24
N ASN A 40 8.17 -11.25 3.34
CA ASN A 40 8.95 -10.42 4.26
C ASN A 40 10.37 -10.26 3.73
N ILE A 41 10.80 -9.01 3.53
CA ILE A 41 12.15 -8.69 3.08
C ILE A 41 13.01 -8.46 4.32
N LYS A 42 13.73 -9.51 4.74
CA LYS A 42 14.76 -9.35 5.77
C LYS A 42 15.91 -8.54 5.19
N SER A 43 16.23 -7.43 5.84
CA SER A 43 17.26 -6.51 5.38
C SER A 43 18.45 -6.63 6.32
N ASP A 44 19.14 -7.76 6.28
CA ASP A 44 20.29 -8.03 7.15
C ASP A 44 21.51 -7.18 6.73
N ASP A 45 21.53 -6.67 5.49
CA ASP A 45 22.51 -5.70 5.01
C ASP A 45 21.91 -4.30 4.88
N VAL A 46 22.54 -3.33 5.56
CA VAL A 46 22.19 -1.90 5.56
C VAL A 46 22.23 -1.31 4.14
N LYS A 47 23.17 -1.75 3.29
CA LYS A 47 23.28 -1.24 1.91
C LYS A 47 22.13 -1.70 1.03
N GLU A 48 21.74 -2.97 1.15
CA GLU A 48 20.60 -3.50 0.41
C GLU A 48 19.28 -2.90 0.90
N HIS A 49 19.15 -2.69 2.22
CA HIS A 49 18.00 -2.00 2.80
C HIS A 49 17.82 -0.60 2.22
N ARG A 50 18.91 0.18 2.18
CA ARG A 50 18.89 1.53 1.62
C ARG A 50 18.53 1.52 0.13
N ALA A 51 19.12 0.63 -0.66
CA ALA A 51 18.82 0.51 -2.09
C ALA A 51 17.34 0.15 -2.34
N LEU A 52 16.75 -0.69 -1.49
CA LEU A 52 15.33 -1.02 -1.52
C LEU A 52 14.46 0.21 -1.22
N LEU A 53 14.78 0.97 -0.17
CA LEU A 53 14.07 2.20 0.17
C LEU A 53 14.13 3.23 -0.96
N GLU A 54 15.29 3.39 -1.62
CA GLU A 54 15.42 4.28 -2.78
C GLU A 54 14.53 3.82 -3.95
N LYS A 55 14.46 2.50 -4.20
CA LYS A 55 13.57 1.93 -5.23
C LYS A 55 12.08 2.17 -4.92
N CYS A 56 11.69 2.04 -3.65
CA CYS A 56 10.34 2.36 -3.18
C CYS A 56 10.03 3.85 -3.37
N ALA A 57 10.94 4.74 -2.94
CA ALA A 57 10.79 6.18 -3.12
C ALA A 57 10.64 6.58 -4.61
N ARG A 58 11.47 6.01 -5.50
CA ARG A 58 11.35 6.25 -6.96
C ARG A 58 9.98 5.86 -7.51
N THR A 59 9.40 4.77 -7.01
CA THR A 59 8.07 4.30 -7.46
C THR A 59 6.99 5.33 -7.12
N THR A 60 6.99 5.85 -5.89
CA THR A 60 6.06 6.90 -5.46
C THR A 60 6.20 8.16 -6.31
N LEU A 61 7.43 8.58 -6.62
CA LEU A 61 7.72 9.78 -7.38
C LEU A 61 7.39 9.68 -8.88
N SER A 62 7.27 8.46 -9.43
CA SER A 62 7.12 8.24 -10.87
C SER A 62 5.77 8.74 -11.44
N SER A 63 4.76 8.94 -10.60
CA SER A 63 3.43 9.45 -10.98
C SER A 63 3.25 10.96 -10.75
N LYS A 64 4.32 11.68 -10.38
CA LYS A 64 4.28 13.08 -9.95
C LYS A 64 5.05 13.99 -10.89
N LEU A 65 4.89 15.31 -10.74
CA LEU A 65 5.58 16.32 -11.55
C LEU A 65 7.11 16.11 -11.59
N ILE A 66 7.68 15.68 -10.47
CA ILE A 66 9.12 15.43 -10.30
C ILE A 66 9.59 14.07 -10.81
N ALA A 67 8.76 13.32 -11.57
CA ALA A 67 9.12 12.02 -12.12
C ALA A 67 10.43 12.05 -12.93
N ARG A 68 10.71 13.14 -13.65
CA ARG A 68 11.95 13.32 -14.43
C ARG A 68 13.20 13.42 -13.56
N GLN A 69 13.06 13.89 -12.32
CA GLN A 69 14.15 14.08 -11.36
C GLN A 69 14.04 13.09 -10.18
N ARG A 70 13.28 12.00 -10.36
CA ARG A 70 12.99 11.03 -9.30
C ARG A 70 14.26 10.41 -8.70
N ASP A 71 15.33 10.28 -9.46
CA ASP A 71 16.60 9.67 -8.99
C ASP A 71 17.36 10.59 -8.02
N PHE A 72 17.22 11.91 -8.19
CA PHE A 72 17.77 12.90 -7.27
C PHE A 72 16.93 12.97 -5.99
N PHE A 73 15.62 13.13 -6.15
CA PHE A 73 14.72 13.26 -5.02
C PHE A 73 14.56 11.97 -4.20
N SER A 74 14.67 10.78 -4.82
CA SER A 74 14.58 9.53 -4.07
C SER A 74 15.71 9.36 -3.07
N LYS A 75 16.94 9.79 -3.41
CA LYS A 75 18.08 9.74 -2.50
C LYS A 75 17.88 10.68 -1.32
N MET A 76 17.52 11.93 -1.63
CA MET A 76 17.24 12.96 -0.62
C MET A 76 16.15 12.54 0.37
N VAL A 77 15.07 11.91 -0.10
CA VAL A 77 13.99 11.41 0.77
C VAL A 77 14.47 10.28 1.68
N VAL A 78 15.23 9.33 1.15
CA VAL A 78 15.77 8.22 1.96
C VAL A 78 16.77 8.73 3.00
N ASP A 79 17.64 9.67 2.63
CA ASP A 79 18.55 10.34 3.55
C ASP A 79 17.80 11.05 4.68
N ALA A 80 16.77 11.83 4.33
CA ALA A 80 15.98 12.55 5.31
C ALA A 80 15.30 11.60 6.30
N VAL A 81 14.70 10.49 5.83
CA VAL A 81 14.02 9.52 6.70
C VAL A 81 15.01 8.77 7.60
N LEU A 82 16.20 8.42 7.11
CA LEU A 82 17.22 7.74 7.92
C LEU A 82 17.85 8.66 8.98
N MET A 83 17.71 9.98 8.85
CA MET A 83 18.12 10.94 9.87
C MET A 83 17.06 11.13 10.97
N LEU A 84 15.82 10.71 10.73
CA LEU A 84 14.76 10.80 11.74
C LEU A 84 14.91 9.66 12.76
N ASP A 85 14.49 9.95 14.00
CA ASP A 85 14.46 8.95 15.06
C ASP A 85 13.41 7.86 14.74
N GLU A 86 13.70 6.60 15.09
CA GLU A 86 12.90 5.42 14.70
C GLU A 86 11.44 5.50 15.17
N LEU A 87 11.18 6.26 16.22
CA LEU A 87 9.89 6.39 16.89
C LEU A 87 9.27 7.79 16.75
N LEU A 88 9.75 8.63 15.82
CA LEU A 88 9.15 9.95 15.62
C LEU A 88 7.64 9.79 15.31
N PRO A 89 6.74 10.34 16.15
CA PRO A 89 5.31 10.21 15.90
C PRO A 89 4.96 10.98 14.62
N LEU A 90 4.59 10.23 13.57
CA LEU A 90 4.21 10.74 12.24
C LEU A 90 2.88 11.52 12.21
N ASN A 91 2.32 11.85 13.37
CA ASN A 91 1.16 12.74 13.46
C ASN A 91 1.65 14.19 13.32
N MET A 92 1.86 14.63 12.08
CA MET A 92 1.70 16.03 11.68
C MET A 92 0.30 16.25 11.14
#